data_AF-A0A1X0NID8-F1
#
_entry.id   AF-A0A1X0NID8-F1
#
_cell.length_a   1.000
_cell.length_b   1.000
_cell.length_c   1.000
_cell.angle_alpha   90.00
_cell.angle_beta   90.00
_cell.angle_gamma   90.00
#
_symmetry.space_group_name_H-M   'P 1'
#
loop_
_entity.id
_entity.type
_entity.pdbx_description
1 polymer ?
#
loop_
_entity_poly.entity_id
_entity_poly.type
_entity_poly.pdbx_seq_one_letter_code
_entity_poly.pdbx_strand_id
1 'polypeptide(L)'
;VYGNYTKNGEDETVYEEDFSRSRTFIDYGRWYASKQNYDPILNRTILWGWIPEEDTEAAMKTRGWSGAMDMPRYVEYDEIAEKLMTYPMPELAKLRLSTTTSDVEIGVNEVKVYNASAPLHYEMVVDFEIPEVFTYKPEENTDDVPSFGVLVRYKDSNTYTRIAVTMPPSANMGAGFDQKGRVFDRFNFKVQHACAAECEFDRRCVAWTVVDTTEDLTEWNCAFMSTYGDVVAANNSATTGRVWEPILLLDRSKS
;
A
#
# COMPACT_ATOMS: atom_id res chain seq x y z
N VAL A 1 -3.52 18.13 10.28
CA VAL A 1 -2.53 17.01 10.23
C VAL A 1 -2.39 16.47 11.66
N TYR A 2 -2.30 15.17 11.90
CA TYR A 2 -1.97 14.72 13.26
C TYR A 2 -0.46 14.88 13.49
N GLY A 3 -0.06 15.44 14.63
CA GLY A 3 1.34 15.66 15.00
C GLY A 3 1.52 16.87 15.90
N ASN A 4 2.77 17.30 16.07
CA ASN A 4 3.12 18.40 16.96
C ASN A 4 2.84 19.75 16.29
N TYR A 5 2.47 20.71 17.12
CA TYR A 5 2.20 22.07 16.70
C TYR A 5 2.87 23.05 17.65
N THR A 6 3.50 24.06 17.07
CA THR A 6 4.13 25.15 17.81
C THR A 6 3.57 26.49 17.36
N LYS A 7 3.89 27.56 18.09
CA LYS A 7 3.57 28.93 17.69
C LYS A 7 4.76 29.53 16.96
N ASN A 8 4.53 30.13 15.79
CA ASN A 8 5.58 30.91 15.11
C ASN A 8 5.74 32.31 15.75
N GLY A 9 6.65 33.13 15.22
CA GLY A 9 6.89 34.49 15.70
C GLY A 9 5.69 35.45 15.55
N GLU A 10 4.65 35.04 14.82
CA GLU A 10 3.40 35.77 14.60
C GLU A 10 2.22 35.19 15.40
N ASP A 11 2.49 34.28 16.35
CA ASP A 11 1.51 33.54 17.17
C ASP A 11 0.54 32.66 16.35
N GLU A 12 0.93 32.28 15.14
CA GLU A 12 0.19 31.32 14.32
C GLU A 12 0.56 29.89 14.72
N THR A 13 -0.44 29.00 14.73
CA THR A 13 -0.21 27.58 15.00
C THR A 13 0.37 26.92 13.74
N VAL A 14 1.65 26.56 13.80
CA VAL A 14 2.39 25.90 12.71
C VAL A 14 2.62 24.43 13.03
N TYR A 15 2.50 23.58 12.01
CA TYR A 15 2.81 22.16 12.13
C TYR A 15 4.32 21.98 12.27
N GLU A 16 4.74 21.27 13.31
CA GLU A 16 6.12 20.86 13.49
C GLU A 16 6.32 19.50 12.83
N GLU A 17 7.10 19.49 11.75
CA GLU A 17 7.37 18.25 11.01
C GLU A 17 8.28 17.34 11.84
N ASP A 18 7.76 16.17 12.14
CA ASP A 18 8.49 15.12 12.83
C ASP A 18 9.25 14.28 11.80
N PHE A 19 10.52 14.61 11.58
CA PHE A 19 11.38 13.89 10.65
C PHE A 19 11.70 12.45 11.08
N SER A 20 11.41 12.08 12.34
CA SER A 20 11.51 10.69 12.79
C SER A 20 10.31 9.85 12.34
N ARG A 21 9.22 10.49 11.90
CA ARG A 21 8.00 9.83 11.47
C ARG A 21 7.87 9.89 9.95
N SER A 22 7.91 8.72 9.31
CA SER A 22 7.65 8.63 7.87
C SER A 22 6.24 9.11 7.53
N ARG A 23 6.11 9.89 6.45
CA ARG A 23 4.79 10.33 5.95
C ARG A 23 3.99 9.09 5.57
N THR A 24 2.80 8.92 6.12
CA THR A 24 1.94 7.77 5.80
C THR A 24 0.84 8.15 4.82
N PHE A 25 0.59 7.31 3.82
CA PHE A 25 -0.62 7.42 3.01
C PHE A 25 -1.81 6.85 3.80
N ILE A 26 -2.98 7.47 3.61
CA ILE A 26 -4.23 6.93 4.15
C ILE A 26 -4.71 5.73 3.32
N ASP A 27 -4.46 5.78 2.02
CA ASP A 27 -4.83 4.74 1.08
C ASP A 27 -3.67 4.53 0.12
N TYR A 28 -3.27 3.28 -0.08
CA TYR A 28 -2.14 2.89 -0.92
C TYR A 28 -2.60 2.50 -2.34
N GLY A 29 -3.91 2.59 -2.61
CA GLY A 29 -4.51 2.34 -3.91
C GLY A 29 -4.80 3.62 -4.70
N ARG A 30 -5.83 3.55 -5.55
CA ARG A 30 -6.29 4.64 -6.41
C ARG A 30 -7.32 5.47 -5.68
N TRP A 31 -6.81 6.43 -4.91
CA TRP A 31 -7.64 7.27 -4.07
C TRP A 31 -7.03 8.66 -3.95
N TYR A 32 -7.84 9.69 -4.19
CA TYR A 32 -7.35 11.07 -4.29
C TYR A 32 -8.37 12.10 -3.82
N ALA A 33 -7.93 13.36 -3.71
CA ALA A 33 -8.77 14.52 -3.37
C ALA A 33 -9.57 14.35 -2.07
N SER A 34 -8.96 13.68 -1.10
CA SER A 34 -9.63 13.31 0.14
C SER A 34 -10.05 14.51 0.96
N LYS A 35 -11.17 14.39 1.67
CA LYS A 35 -11.68 15.43 2.56
C LYS A 35 -12.32 14.81 3.78
N GLN A 36 -12.01 15.41 4.92
CA GLN A 36 -12.60 15.02 6.21
C GLN A 36 -13.68 16.00 6.65
N ASN A 37 -14.66 15.48 7.38
CA ASN A 37 -15.65 16.26 8.12
C ASN A 37 -15.83 15.67 9.51
N TYR A 38 -16.04 16.53 10.52
CA TYR A 38 -16.28 16.10 11.89
C TYR A 38 -17.79 15.98 12.14
N ASP A 39 -18.22 14.85 12.69
CA ASP A 39 -19.58 14.60 13.15
C ASP A 39 -19.66 14.88 14.66
N PRO A 40 -20.27 15.99 15.09
CA PRO A 40 -20.35 16.35 16.50
C PRO A 40 -21.40 15.55 17.29
N ILE A 41 -22.35 14.89 16.61
CA ILE A 41 -23.38 14.08 17.25
C ILE A 41 -22.79 12.74 17.64
N LEU A 42 -22.00 12.16 16.75
CA LEU A 42 -21.37 10.84 16.95
C LEU A 42 -19.90 10.95 17.38
N ASN A 43 -19.38 12.17 17.56
CA ASN A 43 -18.03 12.47 18.04
C ASN A 43 -16.94 11.73 17.25
N ARG A 44 -17.00 11.79 15.91
CA ARG A 44 -16.07 11.08 15.02
C ARG A 44 -15.69 11.91 13.80
N THR A 45 -14.49 11.69 13.29
CA THR A 45 -14.05 12.25 12.01
C THR A 45 -14.40 11.27 10.90
N ILE A 46 -15.14 11.75 9.90
CA ILE A 46 -15.50 10.99 8.70
C ILE A 46 -14.58 11.46 7.57
N LEU A 47 -14.10 10.51 6.79
CA LEU A 47 -13.21 10.72 5.66
C LEU A 47 -13.84 10.17 4.39
N TRP A 48 -13.69 10.95 3.34
CA TRP A 48 -14.07 10.62 1.97
C TRP A 48 -12.91 10.85 1.04
N GLY A 49 -12.94 10.23 -0.12
CA GLY A 49 -12.10 10.59 -1.25
C GLY A 49 -12.63 10.02 -2.56
N TRP A 50 -12.05 10.53 -3.63
CA TRP A 50 -12.39 10.19 -4.99
C TRP A 50 -11.58 8.98 -5.46
N ILE A 51 -12.27 8.00 -6.01
CA ILE A 51 -11.69 6.86 -6.71
C ILE A 51 -11.73 7.19 -8.22
N PRO A 52 -10.57 7.47 -8.84
CA PRO A 52 -10.49 7.69 -10.28
C PRO A 52 -10.71 6.37 -11.04
N GLU A 53 -11.10 6.52 -12.30
CA GLU A 53 -11.29 5.39 -13.21
C GLU A 53 -9.96 4.82 -13.67
N GLU A 54 -9.98 3.54 -13.98
CA GLU A 54 -8.78 2.79 -14.36
C GLU A 54 -8.88 2.14 -15.74
N ASP A 55 -10.00 2.36 -16.42
CA ASP A 55 -10.19 1.98 -17.81
C ASP A 55 -9.92 3.16 -18.77
N THR A 56 -10.22 2.96 -20.06
CA THR A 56 -9.90 3.94 -21.10
C THR A 56 -10.92 5.06 -21.20
N GLU A 57 -10.50 6.25 -21.64
CA GLU A 57 -11.43 7.37 -21.91
C GLU A 57 -12.58 7.00 -22.87
N ALA A 58 -12.32 6.13 -23.84
CA ALA A 58 -13.36 5.61 -24.74
C ALA A 58 -14.40 4.77 -23.99
N ALA A 59 -13.97 3.94 -23.04
CA ALA A 59 -14.87 3.18 -22.17
C ALA A 59 -15.69 4.12 -21.27
N MET A 60 -15.07 5.16 -20.70
CA MET A 60 -15.76 6.19 -19.91
C MET A 60 -16.84 6.90 -20.70
N LYS A 61 -16.52 7.34 -21.93
CA LYS A 61 -17.49 7.96 -22.85
C LYS A 61 -18.62 7.01 -23.23
N THR A 62 -18.31 5.74 -23.44
CA THR A 62 -19.30 4.71 -23.81
C THR A 62 -20.28 4.42 -22.68
N ARG A 63 -19.80 4.29 -21.43
CA ARG A 63 -20.68 4.06 -20.27
C ARG A 63 -21.38 5.33 -19.78
N GLY A 64 -20.88 6.52 -20.14
CA GLY A 64 -21.50 7.82 -19.86
C GLY A 64 -21.24 8.38 -18.47
N TRP A 65 -20.31 7.83 -17.70
CA TRP A 65 -19.94 8.31 -16.36
C TRP A 65 -18.46 8.02 -16.06
N SER A 66 -17.86 8.76 -15.12
CA SER A 66 -16.46 8.60 -14.71
C SER A 66 -16.25 9.06 -13.27
N GLY A 67 -15.67 8.18 -12.47
CA GLY A 67 -15.27 8.42 -11.09
C GLY A 67 -16.33 7.95 -10.10
N ALA A 68 -15.86 7.52 -8.93
CA ALA A 68 -16.72 7.18 -7.80
C ALA A 68 -16.21 7.84 -6.52
N MET A 69 -17.10 8.04 -5.56
CA MET A 69 -16.68 8.31 -4.18
C MET A 69 -16.40 6.99 -3.48
N ASP A 70 -15.40 6.95 -2.62
CA ASP A 70 -15.20 5.81 -1.73
C ASP A 70 -16.37 5.64 -0.76
N MET A 71 -16.43 4.46 -0.13
CA MET A 71 -17.28 4.29 1.04
C MET A 71 -16.74 5.17 2.15
N PRO A 72 -17.61 5.87 2.91
CA PRO A 72 -17.15 6.70 3.99
C PRO A 72 -16.40 5.86 5.02
N ARG A 73 -15.35 6.45 5.57
CA ARG A 73 -14.52 5.84 6.61
C ARG A 73 -14.53 6.72 7.85
N TYR A 74 -14.60 6.13 9.04
CA TYR A 74 -14.24 6.90 10.24
C TYR A 74 -12.74 6.78 10.50
N VAL A 75 -12.18 7.83 11.08
CA VAL A 75 -10.74 7.96 11.33
C VAL A 75 -10.45 7.94 12.81
N GLU A 76 -9.47 7.13 13.20
CA GLU A 76 -8.92 7.07 14.55
C GLU A 76 -7.40 7.24 14.51
N TYR A 77 -6.83 7.69 15.61
CA TYR A 77 -5.38 7.71 15.81
C TYR A 77 -4.96 6.47 16.57
N ASP A 78 -4.06 5.68 15.99
CA ASP A 78 -3.42 4.56 16.66
C ASP A 78 -2.12 5.05 17.30
N GLU A 79 -2.09 5.05 18.64
CA GLU A 79 -0.93 5.49 19.43
C GLU A 79 0.23 4.50 19.37
N ILE A 80 -0.03 3.21 19.13
CA ILE A 80 1.01 2.16 19.09
C ILE A 80 1.70 2.16 17.72
N ALA A 81 0.90 2.17 16.65
CA ALA A 81 1.40 2.19 15.28
C ALA A 81 1.83 3.59 14.83
N GLU A 82 1.52 4.61 15.65
CA GLU A 82 1.72 6.03 15.40
C GLU A 82 1.25 6.37 13.98
N LYS A 83 -0.03 6.12 13.70
CA LYS A 83 -0.63 6.45 12.39
C LYS A 83 -2.13 6.62 12.48
N LEU A 84 -2.71 7.21 11.43
CA LEU A 84 -4.15 7.23 11.28
C LEU A 84 -4.63 5.88 10.77
N MET A 85 -5.63 5.36 11.46
CA MET A 85 -6.38 4.18 11.05
C MET A 85 -7.71 4.61 10.49
N THR A 86 -8.13 3.97 9.40
CA THR A 86 -9.42 4.24 8.78
C THR A 86 -10.21 2.96 8.69
N TYR A 87 -11.48 3.03 9.07
CA TYR A 87 -12.35 1.87 9.11
C TYR A 87 -13.64 2.15 8.34
N PRO A 88 -14.23 1.14 7.67
CA PRO A 88 -15.57 1.28 7.09
C PRO A 88 -16.57 1.76 8.14
N MET A 89 -17.50 2.62 7.74
CA MET A 89 -18.50 3.14 8.67
C MET A 89 -19.39 2.01 9.22
N PRO A 90 -19.64 1.96 10.54
CA PRO A 90 -20.48 0.93 11.15
C PRO A 90 -21.89 0.83 10.55
N GLU A 91 -22.42 1.94 10.03
CA GLU A 91 -23.71 2.00 9.35
C GLU A 91 -23.79 1.11 8.10
N LEU A 92 -22.67 0.79 7.46
CA LEU A 92 -22.60 -0.11 6.31
C LEU A 92 -23.06 -1.53 6.66
N ALA A 93 -23.02 -1.91 7.95
CA ALA A 93 -23.55 -3.18 8.42
C ALA A 93 -25.04 -3.38 8.08
N LYS A 94 -25.80 -2.30 7.88
CA LYS A 94 -27.22 -2.36 7.47
C LYS A 94 -27.42 -2.85 6.03
N LEU A 95 -26.37 -2.84 5.21
CA LEU A 95 -26.41 -3.36 3.83
C LEU A 95 -26.20 -4.88 3.76
N ARG A 96 -25.84 -5.52 4.88
CA ARG A 96 -25.63 -6.98 4.96
C ARG A 96 -26.97 -7.69 4.93
N LEU A 97 -27.23 -8.46 3.87
CA LEU A 97 -28.46 -9.24 3.71
C LEU A 97 -28.38 -10.62 4.37
N SER A 98 -27.20 -11.24 4.33
CA SER A 98 -26.92 -12.54 4.91
C SER A 98 -25.44 -12.64 5.25
N THR A 99 -25.12 -13.34 6.34
CA THR A 99 -23.74 -13.59 6.78
C THR A 99 -23.48 -15.09 6.83
N THR A 100 -22.30 -15.51 6.39
CA THR A 100 -21.82 -16.87 6.51
C THR A 100 -20.35 -16.85 6.90
N THR A 101 -19.95 -17.79 7.75
CA THR A 101 -18.60 -17.91 8.30
C THR A 101 -18.21 -19.38 8.26
N SER A 102 -16.99 -19.65 7.84
CA SER A 102 -16.42 -21.00 7.84
C SER A 102 -14.91 -20.93 7.90
N ASP A 103 -14.31 -21.90 8.54
CA ASP A 103 -12.86 -22.11 8.48
C ASP A 103 -12.51 -22.87 7.19
N VAL A 104 -11.43 -22.48 6.55
CA VAL A 104 -10.94 -23.08 5.31
C VAL A 104 -9.46 -23.37 5.46
N GLU A 105 -9.11 -24.65 5.59
CA GLU A 105 -7.73 -25.09 5.50
C GLU A 105 -7.27 -25.00 4.03
N ILE A 106 -6.15 -24.36 3.74
CA ILE A 106 -5.62 -24.19 2.38
C ILE A 106 -4.20 -24.74 2.35
N GLY A 107 -3.92 -25.64 1.42
CA GLY A 107 -2.60 -26.21 1.19
C GLY A 107 -1.66 -25.29 0.39
N VAL A 108 -0.41 -25.71 0.29
CA VAL A 108 0.61 -25.00 -0.49
C VAL A 108 0.20 -24.96 -1.97
N ASN A 109 0.24 -23.76 -2.57
CA ASN A 109 -0.14 -23.51 -3.97
C ASN A 109 -1.59 -23.94 -4.31
N GLU A 110 -2.47 -23.99 -3.32
CA GLU A 110 -3.87 -24.33 -3.49
C GLU A 110 -4.74 -23.07 -3.61
N VAL A 111 -5.73 -23.11 -4.51
CA VAL A 111 -6.80 -22.11 -4.58
C VAL A 111 -8.11 -22.79 -4.23
N LYS A 112 -8.73 -22.36 -3.13
CA LYS A 112 -10.09 -22.80 -2.73
C LYS A 112 -11.10 -21.72 -3.04
N VAL A 113 -12.16 -22.11 -3.75
CA VAL A 113 -13.27 -21.21 -4.06
C VAL A 113 -14.27 -21.25 -2.90
N TYR A 114 -14.44 -20.11 -2.24
CA TYR A 114 -15.53 -19.91 -1.30
C TYR A 114 -16.81 -19.57 -2.05
N ASN A 115 -17.78 -20.47 -2.05
CA ASN A 115 -19.03 -20.30 -2.80
C ASN A 115 -19.99 -19.37 -2.03
N ALA A 116 -19.74 -18.06 -2.10
CA ALA A 116 -20.63 -17.05 -1.56
C ALA A 116 -21.87 -16.91 -2.46
N SER A 117 -23.04 -16.73 -1.85
CA SER A 117 -24.31 -16.50 -2.55
C SER A 117 -24.40 -15.14 -3.27
N ALA A 118 -23.36 -14.29 -3.19
CA ALA A 118 -23.30 -12.98 -3.81
C ALA A 118 -21.97 -12.78 -4.57
N PRO A 119 -21.94 -12.87 -5.92
CA PRO A 119 -20.69 -12.87 -6.68
C PRO A 119 -20.07 -11.47 -6.92
N LEU A 120 -20.81 -10.38 -6.68
CA LEU A 120 -20.37 -9.01 -7.04
C LEU A 120 -20.41 -7.99 -5.92
N HIS A 121 -21.35 -8.12 -4.98
CA HIS A 121 -21.50 -7.19 -3.87
C HIS A 121 -21.46 -7.98 -2.57
N TYR A 122 -20.33 -7.93 -1.90
CA TYR A 122 -20.11 -8.64 -0.65
C TYR A 122 -19.12 -7.86 0.21
N GLU A 123 -19.21 -8.10 1.50
CA GLU A 123 -18.17 -7.76 2.46
C GLU A 123 -17.49 -9.06 2.85
N MET A 124 -16.17 -9.04 2.92
CA MET A 124 -15.35 -10.19 3.29
C MET A 124 -14.37 -9.77 4.36
N VAL A 125 -14.36 -10.53 5.45
CA VAL A 125 -13.36 -10.44 6.51
C VAL A 125 -12.69 -11.81 6.55
N VAL A 126 -11.36 -11.83 6.49
CA VAL A 126 -10.57 -13.05 6.51
C VAL A 126 -9.46 -12.88 7.53
N ASP A 127 -9.39 -13.83 8.45
CA ASP A 127 -8.31 -13.96 9.40
C ASP A 127 -7.40 -15.10 8.94
N PHE A 128 -6.10 -14.82 8.82
CA PHE A 128 -5.11 -15.82 8.43
C PHE A 128 -4.34 -16.29 9.66
N GLU A 129 -4.39 -17.59 9.94
CA GLU A 129 -3.46 -18.23 10.87
C GLU A 129 -2.27 -18.75 10.06
N ILE A 130 -1.11 -18.11 10.23
CA ILE A 130 0.10 -18.46 9.50
C ILE A 130 1.10 -19.18 10.41
N PRO A 131 1.72 -20.28 9.95
CA PRO A 131 2.84 -20.90 10.66
C PRO A 131 3.97 -19.91 10.98
N GLU A 132 4.59 -20.02 12.16
CA GLU A 132 5.68 -19.12 12.61
C GLU A 132 6.84 -19.01 11.62
N VAL A 133 7.11 -20.05 10.84
CA VAL A 133 8.17 -20.01 9.80
C VAL A 133 7.94 -18.89 8.76
N PHE A 134 6.71 -18.38 8.62
CA PHE A 134 6.36 -17.30 7.70
C PHE A 134 6.40 -15.89 8.33
N THR A 135 6.60 -15.76 9.64
CA THR A 135 6.60 -14.45 10.33
C THR A 135 7.99 -13.83 10.46
N TYR A 136 9.05 -14.61 10.26
CA TYR A 136 10.42 -14.11 10.30
C TYR A 136 10.86 -13.60 8.93
N LYS A 137 11.50 -12.42 8.89
CA LYS A 137 12.30 -11.98 7.74
C LYS A 137 13.25 -13.15 7.40
N PRO A 138 13.11 -13.83 6.25
CA PRO A 138 14.01 -14.92 5.89
C PRO A 138 15.45 -14.42 5.99
N GLU A 139 16.34 -15.15 6.69
CA GLU A 139 17.74 -14.75 6.89
C GLU A 139 18.50 -14.62 5.56
N GLU A 140 18.01 -15.29 4.51
CA GLU A 140 18.55 -15.22 3.15
C GLU A 140 17.48 -14.73 2.18
N ASN A 141 17.90 -13.91 1.20
CA ASN A 141 17.07 -13.55 0.06
C ASN A 141 16.85 -14.79 -0.81
N THR A 142 15.70 -15.45 -0.67
CA THR A 142 15.33 -16.63 -1.46
C THR A 142 14.12 -16.33 -2.34
N ASP A 143 13.98 -17.09 -3.44
CA ASP A 143 12.80 -17.05 -4.30
C ASP A 143 11.62 -17.84 -3.69
N ASP A 144 11.90 -18.69 -2.70
CA ASP A 144 10.93 -19.54 -2.00
C ASP A 144 10.33 -18.83 -0.78
N VAL A 145 9.66 -17.72 -1.04
CA VAL A 145 9.05 -16.86 -0.01
C VAL A 145 7.52 -16.96 -0.02
N PRO A 146 6.86 -16.96 1.15
CA PRO A 146 5.41 -17.09 1.23
C PRO A 146 4.67 -16.00 0.48
N SER A 147 3.54 -16.38 -0.08
CA SER A 147 2.48 -15.43 -0.33
C SER A 147 1.11 -16.07 -0.17
N PHE A 148 0.24 -15.38 0.55
CA PHE A 148 -1.11 -15.84 0.86
C PHE A 148 -2.08 -14.66 0.80
N GLY A 149 -3.35 -14.95 0.53
CA GLY A 149 -4.33 -13.89 0.34
C GLY A 149 -5.64 -14.40 -0.24
N VAL A 150 -6.41 -13.47 -0.77
CA VAL A 150 -7.72 -13.72 -1.37
C VAL A 150 -7.72 -13.34 -2.85
N LEU A 151 -8.47 -14.11 -3.63
CA LEU A 151 -8.82 -13.76 -5.00
C LEU A 151 -10.27 -13.25 -5.01
N VAL A 152 -10.47 -12.02 -5.43
CA VAL A 152 -11.78 -11.38 -5.57
C VAL A 152 -12.11 -11.18 -7.05
N ARG A 153 -13.41 -11.07 -7.37
CA ARG A 153 -13.90 -11.08 -8.76
C ARG A 153 -13.34 -12.27 -9.58
N TYR A 154 -13.15 -13.40 -8.91
CA TYR A 154 -12.57 -14.61 -9.49
C TYR A 154 -13.58 -15.28 -10.43
N LYS A 155 -13.16 -15.56 -11.66
CA LYS A 155 -13.90 -16.40 -12.62
C LYS A 155 -13.12 -17.67 -12.97
N ASP A 156 -11.82 -17.54 -13.18
CA ASP A 156 -10.90 -18.64 -13.51
C ASP A 156 -9.45 -18.23 -13.23
N SER A 157 -8.49 -19.14 -13.49
CA SER A 157 -7.05 -18.89 -13.31
C SER A 157 -6.47 -17.73 -14.14
N ASN A 158 -7.24 -17.15 -15.06
CA ASN A 158 -6.83 -16.01 -15.86
C ASN A 158 -7.64 -14.74 -15.58
N THR A 159 -8.66 -14.81 -14.73
CA THR A 159 -9.59 -13.71 -14.48
C THR A 159 -9.85 -13.56 -12.98
N TYR A 160 -9.12 -12.64 -12.34
CA TYR A 160 -9.26 -12.31 -10.92
C TYR A 160 -8.55 -10.99 -10.55
N THR A 161 -8.89 -10.45 -9.38
CA THR A 161 -8.09 -9.48 -8.63
C THR A 161 -7.52 -10.17 -7.41
N ARG A 162 -6.23 -10.03 -7.16
CA ARG A 162 -5.51 -10.67 -6.05
C ARG A 162 -5.19 -9.64 -4.97
N ILE A 163 -5.60 -9.92 -3.74
CA ILE A 163 -5.22 -9.16 -2.54
C ILE A 163 -4.40 -10.12 -1.67
N ALA A 164 -3.12 -9.87 -1.50
CA ALA A 164 -2.22 -10.81 -0.84
C ALA A 164 -1.17 -10.15 0.03
N VAL A 165 -0.78 -10.83 1.10
CA VAL A 165 0.49 -10.56 1.78
C VAL A 165 1.57 -11.35 1.04
N THR A 166 2.63 -10.67 0.61
CA THR A 166 3.69 -11.27 -0.21
C THR A 166 5.05 -10.70 0.16
N MET A 167 6.11 -11.46 -0.05
CA MET A 167 7.47 -10.94 -0.01
C MET A 167 7.84 -10.29 -1.36
N PRO A 168 8.82 -9.36 -1.40
CA PRO A 168 9.16 -8.62 -2.62
C PRO A 168 9.57 -9.46 -3.86
N PRO A 169 10.26 -10.60 -3.76
CA PRO A 169 10.59 -11.44 -4.91
C PRO A 169 9.35 -12.11 -5.53
N SER A 170 8.45 -12.62 -4.69
CA SER A 170 7.22 -13.30 -5.13
C SER A 170 6.09 -12.34 -5.46
N ALA A 171 6.28 -11.04 -5.22
CA ALA A 171 5.26 -10.03 -5.44
C ALA A 171 4.79 -9.94 -6.89
N ASN A 172 5.53 -10.51 -7.86
CA ASN A 172 5.25 -10.57 -9.31
C ASN A 172 4.23 -9.50 -9.72
N MET A 173 4.65 -8.25 -9.54
CA MET A 173 3.78 -7.09 -9.48
C MET A 173 3.19 -6.88 -10.87
N GLY A 174 2.02 -7.45 -11.09
CA GLY A 174 1.39 -7.53 -12.40
C GLY A 174 1.27 -6.16 -13.10
N ALA A 175 1.03 -6.18 -14.41
CA ALA A 175 0.81 -4.95 -15.17
C ALA A 175 -0.39 -4.16 -14.62
N GLY A 176 -0.20 -2.87 -14.33
CA GLY A 176 -1.29 -1.95 -13.97
C GLY A 176 -1.09 -1.08 -12.73
N PHE A 177 0.07 -1.13 -12.07
CA PHE A 177 0.24 -0.46 -10.77
C PHE A 177 1.62 0.08 -10.44
N ASP A 178 2.34 0.58 -11.42
CA ASP A 178 3.44 1.48 -11.11
C ASP A 178 3.26 2.82 -11.81
N GLN A 179 3.39 3.87 -11.02
CA GLN A 179 4.09 5.02 -11.55
C GLN A 179 5.56 4.58 -11.67
N LYS A 180 5.90 3.83 -12.74
CA LYS A 180 7.24 3.27 -12.99
C LYS A 180 8.28 4.31 -12.64
N GLY A 181 9.16 3.99 -11.70
CA GLY A 181 10.31 4.82 -11.35
C GLY A 181 9.95 6.20 -10.80
N ARG A 182 8.76 6.41 -10.24
CA ARG A 182 8.47 7.67 -9.54
C ARG A 182 9.24 7.68 -8.22
N VAL A 183 10.36 8.38 -8.28
CA VAL A 183 11.14 8.77 -7.12
C VAL A 183 10.28 9.70 -6.28
N PHE A 184 10.00 9.32 -5.04
CA PHE A 184 9.28 10.19 -4.11
C PHE A 184 10.24 11.05 -3.28
N ASP A 185 11.50 10.62 -3.15
CA ASP A 185 12.53 11.38 -2.44
C ASP A 185 13.94 11.07 -2.95
N ARG A 186 14.87 12.01 -2.73
CA ARG A 186 16.28 11.87 -3.07
C ARG A 186 17.15 12.36 -1.93
N PHE A 187 18.15 11.56 -1.58
CA PHE A 187 19.09 11.87 -0.51
C PHE A 187 20.53 11.65 -0.99
N ASN A 188 21.46 12.41 -0.44
CA ASN A 188 22.88 12.19 -0.64
C ASN A 188 23.50 11.66 0.65
N PHE A 189 24.27 10.57 0.56
CA PHE A 189 24.99 10.00 1.69
C PHE A 189 26.47 9.81 1.39
N LYS A 190 27.29 9.79 2.43
CA LYS A 190 28.74 9.56 2.31
C LYS A 190 29.13 8.11 2.10
N VAL A 191 28.23 7.17 2.39
CA VAL A 191 28.46 5.73 2.27
C VAL A 191 27.29 5.05 1.57
N GLN A 192 27.59 4.11 0.68
CA GLN A 192 26.58 3.46 -0.17
C GLN A 192 25.48 2.73 0.62
N HIS A 193 25.84 2.02 1.68
CA HIS A 193 24.90 1.21 2.47
C HIS A 193 23.88 2.06 3.25
N ALA A 194 24.12 3.37 3.42
CA ALA A 194 23.18 4.27 4.06
C ALA A 194 21.89 4.44 3.23
N CYS A 195 21.95 4.31 1.89
CA CYS A 195 20.75 4.33 1.06
C CYS A 195 19.78 3.20 1.43
N ALA A 196 20.32 2.00 1.66
CA ALA A 196 19.52 0.83 2.02
C ALA A 196 18.90 1.00 3.41
N ALA A 197 19.71 1.40 4.39
CA ALA A 197 19.26 1.62 5.76
C ALA A 197 18.18 2.71 5.87
N GLU A 198 18.32 3.82 5.14
CA GLU A 198 17.31 4.88 5.12
C GLU A 198 16.02 4.42 4.43
N CYS A 199 16.13 3.65 3.34
CA CYS A 199 14.95 3.08 2.69
C CYS A 199 14.23 2.07 3.60
N GLU A 200 14.96 1.28 4.40
CA GLU A 200 14.35 0.40 5.40
C GLU A 200 13.69 1.18 6.55
N PHE A 201 14.20 2.37 6.88
CA PHE A 201 13.63 3.24 7.88
C PHE A 201 12.34 3.93 7.40
N ASP A 202 12.31 4.40 6.17
CA ASP A 202 11.14 5.06 5.60
C ASP A 202 10.11 4.04 5.09
N ARG A 203 8.99 3.89 5.80
CA ARG A 203 7.89 2.98 5.44
C ARG A 203 7.27 3.21 4.05
N ARG A 204 7.50 4.38 3.43
CA ARG A 204 7.08 4.63 2.04
C ARG A 204 8.04 4.00 1.04
N CYS A 205 9.29 3.80 1.42
CA CYS A 205 10.32 3.28 0.55
C CYS A 205 10.17 1.76 0.43
N VAL A 206 10.07 1.32 -0.81
CA VAL A 206 9.92 -0.10 -1.15
C VAL A 206 11.07 -0.59 -2.03
N ALA A 207 11.71 0.34 -2.74
CA ALA A 207 12.90 0.11 -3.53
C ALA A 207 13.76 1.37 -3.58
N TRP A 208 15.04 1.19 -3.85
CA TRP A 208 16.00 2.28 -3.95
C TRP A 208 17.00 2.04 -5.09
N THR A 209 17.52 3.13 -5.62
CA THR A 209 18.65 3.13 -6.56
C THR A 209 19.71 4.08 -6.04
N VAL A 210 20.95 3.66 -6.00
CA VAL A 210 22.09 4.51 -5.69
C VAL A 210 22.99 4.63 -6.90
N VAL A 211 23.43 5.84 -7.22
CA VAL A 211 24.43 6.11 -8.26
C VAL A 211 25.69 6.65 -7.60
N ASP A 212 26.84 6.10 -7.99
CA ASP A 212 28.14 6.63 -7.61
C ASP A 212 28.37 7.99 -8.29
N THR A 213 28.46 9.05 -7.49
CA THR A 213 28.77 10.42 -7.93
C THR A 213 30.10 10.92 -7.34
N THR A 214 30.98 10.00 -6.94
CA THR A 214 32.25 10.30 -6.26
C THR A 214 33.25 11.12 -7.09
N GLU A 215 32.99 11.32 -8.39
CA GLU A 215 33.81 12.18 -9.25
C GLU A 215 33.66 13.68 -8.94
N ASP A 216 32.56 14.14 -8.33
CA ASP A 216 32.34 15.58 -8.08
C ASP A 216 32.19 15.97 -6.58
N LEU A 217 31.73 15.07 -5.69
CA LEU A 217 31.38 15.47 -4.29
C LEU A 217 31.65 14.45 -3.17
N THR A 218 32.34 13.31 -3.40
CA THR A 218 32.50 12.23 -2.39
C THR A 218 31.16 11.76 -1.77
N GLU A 219 30.09 11.80 -2.56
CA GLU A 219 28.74 11.46 -2.12
C GLU A 219 28.09 10.46 -3.08
N TRP A 220 27.13 9.71 -2.54
CA TRP A 220 26.26 8.76 -3.23
C TRP A 220 24.86 9.35 -3.34
N ASN A 221 24.32 9.42 -4.55
CA ASN A 221 22.96 9.91 -4.78
C ASN A 221 21.97 8.75 -4.72
N CYS A 222 21.12 8.71 -3.69
CA CYS A 222 20.05 7.72 -3.56
C CYS A 222 18.74 8.30 -4.09
N ALA A 223 18.03 7.50 -4.87
CA ALA A 223 16.66 7.72 -5.28
C ALA A 223 15.76 6.67 -4.62
N PHE A 224 14.79 7.13 -3.82
CA PHE A 224 13.83 6.27 -3.12
C PHE A 224 12.52 6.17 -3.89
N MET A 225 12.03 4.95 -4.01
CA MET A 225 10.83 4.61 -4.78
C MET A 225 9.76 4.08 -3.84
N SER A 226 8.53 4.55 -4.04
CA SER A 226 7.35 4.10 -3.32
C SER A 226 6.55 3.07 -4.12
N THR A 227 7.15 2.53 -5.18
CA THR A 227 6.56 1.50 -6.04
C THR A 227 7.63 0.46 -6.39
N TYR A 228 7.22 -0.82 -6.45
CA TYR A 228 8.11 -1.97 -6.74
C TYR A 228 8.39 -2.17 -8.24
N GLY A 229 8.59 -1.08 -8.99
CA GLY A 229 8.88 -1.14 -10.43
C GLY A 229 10.12 -1.98 -10.78
N ASP A 230 10.48 -2.02 -12.06
CA ASP A 230 11.67 -2.72 -12.53
C ASP A 230 12.93 -2.15 -11.83
N VAL A 231 13.48 -2.90 -10.88
CA VAL A 231 14.68 -2.51 -10.11
C VAL A 231 15.89 -2.95 -10.93
N VAL A 232 16.21 -2.16 -11.95
CA VAL A 232 17.31 -2.45 -12.88
C VAL A 232 18.37 -1.36 -12.74
N ALA A 233 19.59 -1.76 -12.42
CA ALA A 233 20.73 -0.86 -12.45
C ALA A 233 20.90 -0.28 -13.86
N ALA A 234 20.88 1.05 -13.98
CA ALA A 234 20.98 1.73 -15.27
C ALA A 234 22.35 1.50 -15.95
N ASN A 235 23.40 1.27 -15.15
CA ASN A 235 24.77 1.01 -15.58
C ASN A 235 25.59 0.44 -14.40
N ASN A 236 26.89 0.20 -14.60
CA ASN A 236 27.79 -0.34 -13.57
C ASN A 236 28.03 0.59 -12.36
N SER A 237 27.71 1.88 -12.46
CA SER A 237 27.82 2.83 -11.35
C SER A 237 26.53 2.93 -10.53
N ALA A 238 25.48 2.20 -10.93
CA ALA A 238 24.22 2.12 -10.22
C ALA A 238 24.10 0.79 -9.46
N THR A 239 23.70 0.84 -8.20
CA THR A 239 23.26 -0.32 -7.43
C THR A 239 21.82 -0.12 -7.01
N THR A 240 21.05 -1.19 -6.92
CA THR A 240 19.62 -1.11 -6.65
C THR A 240 19.21 -2.18 -5.64
N GLY A 241 18.19 -1.91 -4.83
CA GLY A 241 17.68 -2.85 -3.83
C GLY A 241 16.19 -2.68 -3.55
N ARG A 242 15.62 -3.66 -2.86
CA ARG A 242 14.24 -3.67 -2.34
C ARG A 242 14.27 -3.84 -0.83
N VAL A 243 13.31 -3.25 -0.14
CA VAL A 243 13.12 -3.48 1.30
C VAL A 243 12.60 -4.90 1.50
N TRP A 244 13.25 -5.69 2.35
CA TRP A 244 12.93 -7.09 2.61
C TRP A 244 11.87 -7.25 3.70
N GLU A 245 10.66 -6.79 3.40
CA GLU A 245 9.52 -6.84 4.32
C GLU A 245 8.25 -7.33 3.60
N PRO A 246 7.34 -8.02 4.32
CA PRO A 246 6.08 -8.46 3.75
C PRO A 246 5.23 -7.25 3.37
N ILE A 247 4.62 -7.31 2.19
CA ILE A 247 3.77 -6.25 1.66
C ILE A 247 2.35 -6.73 1.42
N LEU A 248 1.41 -5.82 1.65
CA LEU A 248 0.05 -5.97 1.15
C LEU A 248 0.01 -5.53 -0.31
N LEU A 249 -0.26 -6.50 -1.19
CA LEU A 249 -0.33 -6.33 -2.62
C LEU A 249 -1.78 -6.38 -3.11
N LEU A 250 -2.15 -5.42 -3.95
CA LEU A 250 -3.34 -5.47 -4.79
C LEU A 250 -2.92 -5.65 -6.25
N ASP A 251 -2.96 -6.89 -6.75
CA ASP A 251 -2.63 -7.25 -8.14
C ASP A 251 -3.90 -7.42 -8.98
N ARG A 252 -3.90 -6.75 -10.13
CA ARG A 252 -5.03 -6.70 -11.07
C ARG A 252 -4.61 -6.99 -12.50
N SER A 253 -3.43 -7.60 -12.71
CA SER A 253 -2.97 -8.01 -14.04
C SER A 253 -3.85 -9.04 -14.73
N LYS A 254 -4.75 -9.68 -13.97
CA LYS A 254 -5.73 -10.65 -14.42
C LYS A 254 -7.17 -10.11 -14.31
N SER A 255 -7.37 -8.82 -14.07
CA SER A 255 -8.70 -8.21 -13.87
C SER A 255 -9.36 -7.73 -15.17
#